data_AF-A0A0C9YWG5-F1
#
_entry.id   AF-A0A0C9YWG5-F1
#
_cell.length_a   1.000
_cell.length_b   1.000
_cell.length_c   1.000
_cell.angle_alpha   90.00
_cell.angle_beta   90.00
_cell.angle_gamma   90.00
#
_symmetry.space_group_name_H-M   'P 1'
#
loop_
_entity.id
_entity.type
_entity.pdbx_description
1 polymer ?
#
loop_
_entity_poly.entity_id
_entity_poly.type
_entity_poly.pdbx_seq_one_letter_code
_entity_poly.pdbx_strand_id
1 'polypeptide(L)'
;MVKKRAAVAAPLHAELTEYTNLIRAMRTSRTLDLTTHLLQDAAQQKQAQGSNRVVDRDTWTRWPLPDFPIPEWRLDDEVKSLGEVVVRQLGEQVKEDSIADGQGDAGDLEANDLHPPTTQLLVAHTGALLAHVLNALADLRPATVASMQNRLSPLNWQDVVNVLAAQGVVDQAIISRADERLRDMYGGPPDAKAVERMRVRASAKAKYTALTSAYDDVLIESNTGLRGINTCGGSSLKGKS
;
A
#
# COMPACT_ATOMS: atom_id res chain seq x y z
N MET A 1 2.41 -49.37 60.80
CA MET A 1 1.88 -48.26 61.65
C MET A 1 1.87 -46.98 60.83
N VAL A 2 0.69 -46.45 60.49
CA VAL A 2 0.55 -45.21 59.69
C VAL A 2 0.60 -44.01 60.66
N LYS A 3 1.61 -43.15 60.52
CA LYS A 3 1.70 -41.90 61.29
C LYS A 3 0.60 -40.95 60.80
N LYS A 4 -0.39 -40.68 61.65
CA LYS A 4 -1.42 -39.65 61.39
C LYS A 4 -0.72 -38.29 61.35
N ARG A 5 -0.88 -37.55 60.25
CA ARG A 5 -0.34 -36.20 60.10
C ARG A 5 -1.05 -35.26 61.08
N ALA A 6 -0.30 -34.39 61.73
CA ALA A 6 -0.85 -33.39 62.63
C ALA A 6 -1.85 -32.49 61.88
N ALA A 7 -3.06 -32.34 62.43
CA ALA A 7 -4.06 -31.46 61.87
C ALA A 7 -3.60 -30.01 62.06
N VAL A 8 -3.53 -29.28 60.95
CA VAL A 8 -3.16 -27.86 60.96
C VAL A 8 -4.38 -27.04 61.40
N ALA A 9 -4.14 -25.99 62.19
CA ALA A 9 -5.21 -25.16 62.73
C ALA A 9 -6.00 -24.47 61.59
N ALA A 10 -7.32 -24.43 61.70
CA ALA A 10 -8.23 -23.80 60.74
C ALA A 10 -7.83 -22.36 60.29
N PRO A 11 -7.39 -21.44 61.18
CA PRO A 11 -6.97 -20.10 60.74
C PRO A 11 -5.74 -20.13 59.83
N LEU A 12 -4.81 -21.08 60.06
CA LEU A 12 -3.61 -21.22 59.23
C LEU A 12 -3.94 -21.69 57.81
N HIS A 13 -5.00 -22.50 57.66
CA HIS A 13 -5.47 -22.93 56.35
C HIS A 13 -6.08 -21.80 55.53
N ALA A 14 -6.75 -20.84 56.17
CA ALA A 14 -7.31 -19.68 55.49
C ALA A 14 -6.18 -18.80 54.91
N GLU A 15 -5.17 -18.48 55.73
CA GLU A 15 -4.00 -17.71 55.31
C GLU A 15 -3.21 -18.41 54.19
N LEU A 16 -2.95 -19.71 54.33
CA LEU A 16 -2.25 -20.48 53.29
C LEU A 16 -3.02 -20.51 51.97
N THR A 17 -4.35 -20.56 52.03
CA THR A 17 -5.20 -20.52 50.82
C THR A 17 -5.15 -19.14 50.18
N GLU A 18 -5.17 -18.07 50.97
CA GLU A 18 -5.05 -16.69 50.49
C GLU A 18 -3.70 -16.43 49.80
N TYR A 19 -2.58 -16.81 50.44
CA TYR A 19 -1.25 -16.72 49.82
C TYR A 19 -1.14 -17.53 48.53
N THR A 20 -1.73 -18.73 48.50
CA THR A 20 -1.73 -19.58 47.30
C THR A 20 -2.53 -18.92 46.17
N ASN A 21 -3.65 -18.29 46.49
CA ASN A 21 -4.45 -17.55 45.51
C ASN A 21 -3.72 -16.31 44.99
N LEU A 22 -3.02 -15.55 45.85
CA LEU A 22 -2.20 -14.41 45.45
C LEU A 22 -1.06 -14.82 44.51
N ILE A 23 -0.32 -15.88 44.84
CA ILE A 23 0.75 -16.40 43.99
C ILE A 23 0.19 -16.86 42.64
N ARG A 24 -0.98 -17.50 42.63
CA ARG A 24 -1.65 -17.91 41.38
C ARG A 24 -2.03 -16.67 40.56
N ALA A 25 -2.62 -15.65 41.17
CA ALA A 25 -2.98 -14.39 40.51
C ALA A 25 -1.75 -13.65 39.94
N MET A 26 -0.64 -13.59 40.68
CA MET A 26 0.61 -13.00 40.21
C MET A 26 1.21 -13.79 39.04
N ARG A 27 1.17 -15.12 39.09
CA ARG A 27 1.65 -15.97 37.98
C ARG A 27 0.79 -15.78 36.73
N THR A 28 -0.54 -15.74 36.87
CA THR A 28 -1.44 -15.51 35.73
C THR A 28 -1.30 -14.10 35.17
N SER A 29 -1.13 -13.09 36.04
CA SER A 29 -0.88 -11.71 35.59
C SER A 29 0.41 -11.61 34.80
N ARG A 30 1.48 -12.30 35.23
CA ARG A 30 2.76 -12.30 34.52
C ARG A 30 2.70 -13.05 33.18
N THR A 31 1.93 -14.12 33.08
CA THR A 31 1.71 -14.82 31.80
C THR A 31 0.79 -14.07 30.84
N LEU A 32 -0.09 -13.21 31.36
CA LEU A 32 -0.96 -12.35 30.55
C LEU A 32 -0.31 -11.00 30.20
N ASP A 33 0.88 -10.72 30.74
CA ASP A 33 1.66 -9.55 30.38
C ASP A 33 2.31 -9.77 28.99
N LEU A 34 1.49 -9.61 27.95
CA LEU A 34 1.87 -9.71 26.54
C LEU A 34 3.05 -8.79 26.20
N THR A 35 3.16 -7.64 26.87
CA THR A 35 4.26 -6.69 26.69
C THR A 35 5.61 -7.32 26.99
N THR A 36 5.73 -8.09 28.08
CA THR A 36 6.99 -8.77 28.42
C THR A 36 7.36 -9.86 27.42
N HIS A 37 6.38 -10.61 26.92
CA HIS A 37 6.58 -11.64 25.91
C HIS A 37 7.02 -11.03 24.57
N LEU A 38 6.36 -9.96 24.12
CA LEU A 38 6.74 -9.25 22.90
C LEU A 38 8.14 -8.62 23.00
N LEU A 39 8.50 -8.06 24.16
CA LEU A 39 9.84 -7.53 24.41
C LEU A 39 10.91 -8.62 24.40
N GLN A 40 10.62 -9.79 24.98
CA GLN A 40 11.56 -10.90 25.06
C GLN A 40 11.75 -11.57 23.69
N ASP A 41 10.68 -11.75 22.92
CA ASP A 41 10.74 -12.26 21.55
C ASP A 41 11.52 -11.31 20.63
N ALA A 42 11.29 -9.99 20.75
CA ALA A 42 12.06 -8.99 20.01
C ALA A 42 13.56 -9.02 20.38
N ALA A 43 13.90 -9.27 21.65
CA ALA A 43 15.29 -9.41 22.10
C ALA A 43 15.94 -10.70 21.56
N GLN A 44 15.21 -11.82 21.54
CA GLN A 44 15.69 -13.09 21.00
C GLN A 44 15.88 -13.04 19.48
N GLN A 45 14.97 -12.40 18.75
CA GLN A 45 15.12 -12.17 17.31
C GLN A 45 16.40 -11.38 16.97
N LYS A 46 16.73 -10.35 17.77
CA LYS A 46 17.98 -9.59 17.60
C LYS A 46 19.24 -10.41 17.86
N GLN A 47 19.19 -11.39 18.78
CA GLN A 47 20.33 -12.27 19.06
C GLN A 47 20.54 -13.33 17.99
N ALA A 48 19.45 -13.88 17.43
CA ALA A 48 19.52 -14.87 16.35
C ALA A 48 20.11 -14.28 15.05
N GLN A 49 19.97 -12.98 14.82
CA GLN A 49 20.52 -12.28 13.65
C GLN A 49 21.97 -11.80 13.81
N GLY A 50 22.63 -12.08 14.95
CA GLY A 50 23.94 -11.52 15.29
C GLY A 50 25.18 -12.15 14.63
N SER A 51 25.06 -13.21 13.82
CA SER A 51 26.22 -14.00 13.37
C SER A 51 26.72 -13.71 11.95
N ASN A 52 25.93 -13.05 11.10
CA ASN A 52 26.31 -12.83 9.70
C ASN A 52 26.15 -11.36 9.27
N ARG A 53 26.76 -10.46 10.04
CA ARG A 53 26.85 -9.04 9.64
C ARG A 53 27.88 -8.91 8.52
N VAL A 54 27.42 -9.10 7.28
CA VAL A 54 27.74 -8.14 6.22
C VAL A 54 27.63 -6.77 6.87
N VAL A 55 28.66 -5.91 6.74
CA VAL A 55 28.61 -4.54 7.23
C VAL A 55 27.41 -3.90 6.57
N ASP A 56 26.28 -3.98 7.26
CA ASP A 56 25.01 -3.41 6.88
C ASP A 56 25.32 -1.93 6.92
N ARG A 57 25.61 -1.38 5.74
CA ARG A 57 25.95 0.03 5.59
C ARG A 57 24.72 0.73 6.10
N ASP A 58 24.88 1.30 7.29
CA ASP A 58 23.88 2.10 7.94
C ASP A 58 23.61 3.28 7.00
N THR A 59 22.68 3.07 6.06
CA THR A 59 22.24 4.01 5.01
C THR A 59 21.34 5.08 5.61
N TRP A 60 21.25 5.10 6.94
CA TRP A 60 20.46 6.05 7.69
C TRP A 60 21.18 7.39 7.68
N THR A 61 20.50 8.37 7.10
CA THR A 61 20.80 9.77 7.33
C THR A 61 20.65 10.04 8.83
N ARG A 62 21.75 10.44 9.47
CA ARG A 62 21.75 10.83 10.89
C ARG A 62 20.81 12.02 11.05
N TRP A 63 19.90 11.94 12.02
CA TRP A 63 19.07 13.07 12.43
C TRP A 63 19.80 13.92 13.49
N PRO A 64 19.70 15.27 13.46
CA PRO A 64 19.02 16.08 12.45
C PRO A 64 19.68 15.94 11.07
N LEU A 65 18.87 15.91 10.00
CA LEU A 65 19.43 15.99 8.64
C LEU A 65 20.34 17.23 8.60
N PRO A 66 21.61 17.11 8.18
CA PRO A 66 22.43 18.29 7.94
C PRO A 66 21.72 19.22 6.95
N ASP A 67 22.04 20.51 6.98
CA ASP A 67 21.50 21.47 6.01
C ASP A 67 21.89 21.02 4.59
N PHE A 68 20.99 20.31 3.91
CA PHE A 68 21.19 19.89 2.55
C PHE A 68 21.00 21.12 1.65
N PRO A 69 21.93 21.40 0.73
CA PRO A 69 21.70 22.44 -0.25
C PRO A 69 20.42 22.11 -1.00
N ILE A 70 19.59 23.12 -1.25
CA ILE A 70 18.43 22.97 -2.11
C ILE A 70 18.94 22.42 -3.43
N PRO A 71 18.44 21.25 -3.89
CA PRO A 71 18.91 20.67 -5.13
C PRO A 71 18.70 21.66 -6.28
N GLU A 72 19.73 21.85 -7.10
CA GLU A 72 19.65 22.70 -8.30
C GLU A 72 18.63 22.16 -9.30
N TRP A 73 18.37 20.84 -9.23
CA TRP A 73 17.42 20.13 -10.07
C TRP A 73 16.02 20.15 -9.44
N ARG A 74 15.06 20.82 -10.09
CA ARG A 74 13.67 20.88 -9.62
C ARG A 74 12.88 19.68 -10.12
N LEU A 75 11.74 19.40 -9.46
CA LEU A 75 10.79 18.38 -9.91
C LEU A 75 10.35 18.63 -11.37
N ASP A 76 10.18 19.90 -11.73
CA ASP A 76 9.84 20.33 -13.09
C ASP A 76 10.86 19.84 -14.12
N ASP A 77 12.15 19.98 -13.82
CA ASP A 77 13.24 19.58 -14.70
C ASP A 77 13.34 18.05 -14.82
N GLU A 78 13.05 17.33 -13.73
CA GLU A 78 13.06 15.87 -13.69
C GLU A 78 11.92 15.27 -14.51
N VAL A 79 10.70 15.78 -14.32
CA VAL A 79 9.54 15.33 -15.07
C VAL A 79 9.70 15.66 -16.55
N LYS A 80 10.31 16.80 -16.88
CA LYS A 80 10.63 17.16 -18.26
C LYS A 80 11.63 16.18 -18.86
N SER A 81 12.76 15.92 -18.21
CA SER A 81 13.79 15.01 -18.73
C SER A 81 13.29 13.58 -18.88
N LEU A 82 12.51 13.07 -17.91
CA LEU A 82 11.88 11.77 -18.00
C LEU A 82 10.83 11.71 -19.12
N GLY A 83 10.03 12.77 -19.28
CA GLY A 83 9.06 12.89 -20.36
C GLY A 83 9.72 12.82 -21.73
N GLU A 84 10.83 13.52 -21.92
CA GLU A 84 11.63 13.46 -23.16
C GLU A 84 12.19 12.06 -23.42
N VAL A 85 12.71 11.38 -22.39
CA VAL A 85 13.19 9.99 -22.53
C VAL A 85 12.07 9.07 -22.97
N VAL A 86 10.88 9.19 -22.38
CA VAL A 86 9.71 8.38 -22.74
C VAL A 86 9.25 8.68 -24.17
N VAL A 87 9.19 9.95 -24.58
CA VAL A 87 8.85 10.32 -25.96
C VAL A 87 9.83 9.73 -26.96
N ARG A 88 11.13 9.75 -26.67
CA ARG A 88 12.14 9.11 -27.53
C ARG A 88 11.95 7.60 -27.63
N GLN A 89 11.71 6.93 -26.51
CA GLN A 89 11.45 5.49 -26.50
C GLN A 89 10.19 5.10 -27.29
N LEU A 90 9.11 5.88 -27.18
CA LEU A 90 7.91 5.65 -27.97
C LEU A 90 8.15 5.94 -29.46
N GLY A 91 8.90 6.99 -29.79
CA GLY A 91 9.25 7.33 -31.17
C GLY A 91 10.10 6.24 -31.85
N GLU A 92 11.05 5.65 -31.12
CA GLU A 92 11.86 4.53 -31.59
C GLU A 92 11.03 3.27 -31.86
N GLN A 93 10.10 2.92 -30.96
CA GLN A 93 9.19 1.78 -31.17
C GLN A 93 8.33 1.94 -32.43
N VAL A 94 7.77 3.12 -32.67
CA VAL A 94 6.96 3.39 -33.88
C VAL A 94 7.81 3.28 -35.16
N LYS A 95 9.08 3.67 -35.08
CA LYS A 95 10.01 3.62 -36.22
C LYS A 95 10.40 2.18 -36.57
N GLU A 96 10.64 1.31 -35.59
CA GLU A 96 10.90 -0.11 -35.83
C GLU A 96 9.74 -0.80 -36.55
N ASP A 97 8.50 -0.52 -36.13
CA ASP A 97 7.30 -1.06 -36.79
C ASP A 97 7.12 -0.51 -38.22
N SER A 98 7.51 0.74 -38.47
CA SER A 98 7.35 1.39 -39.78
C SER A 98 8.42 0.98 -40.80
N ILE A 99 9.62 0.58 -40.36
CA ILE A 99 10.69 0.10 -41.26
C ILE A 99 10.30 -1.24 -41.92
N ALA A 100 9.41 -2.02 -41.31
CA ALA A 100 8.89 -3.26 -41.90
C ALA A 100 8.06 -3.02 -43.18
N ASP A 101 7.49 -1.82 -43.36
CA ASP A 101 6.64 -1.47 -44.51
C ASP A 101 7.36 -0.68 -45.64
N GLY A 102 8.70 -0.56 -45.56
CA GLY A 102 9.54 -0.20 -46.71
C GLY A 102 9.44 1.24 -47.23
N GLN A 103 8.72 2.14 -46.56
CA GLN A 103 8.53 3.52 -47.02
C GLN A 103 9.41 4.49 -46.21
N GLY A 104 10.69 4.55 -46.59
CA GLY A 104 11.69 5.43 -45.99
C GLY A 104 11.60 6.86 -46.50
N ASP A 105 10.91 7.72 -45.77
CA ASP A 105 11.09 9.17 -45.87
C ASP A 105 11.72 9.67 -44.56
N ALA A 106 13.02 9.96 -44.63
CA ALA A 106 13.85 10.41 -43.52
C ALA A 106 13.63 11.92 -43.31
N GLY A 107 12.44 12.27 -42.83
CA GLY A 107 12.17 13.60 -42.29
C GLY A 107 12.84 13.74 -40.92
N ASP A 108 13.81 14.65 -40.85
CA ASP A 108 14.55 15.07 -39.66
C ASP A 108 13.57 15.61 -38.59
N LEU A 109 13.12 14.75 -37.68
CA LEU A 109 12.22 15.10 -36.58
C LEU A 109 13.02 15.79 -35.46
N GLU A 110 13.41 17.05 -35.69
CA GLU A 110 13.98 17.95 -34.68
C GLU A 110 13.01 18.32 -33.53
N ALA A 111 11.82 17.71 -33.44
CA ALA A 111 10.78 18.05 -32.47
C ALA A 111 10.61 16.99 -31.36
N ASN A 112 11.70 16.48 -30.78
CA ASN A 112 11.63 15.57 -29.63
C ASN A 112 11.46 16.28 -28.27
N ASP A 113 11.35 17.61 -28.27
CA ASP A 113 11.09 18.37 -27.06
C ASP A 113 9.62 18.25 -26.64
N LEU A 114 9.39 17.88 -25.38
CA LEU A 114 8.04 17.75 -24.84
C LEU A 114 7.35 19.12 -24.83
N HIS A 115 6.16 19.20 -25.44
CA HIS A 115 5.42 20.46 -25.56
C HIS A 115 5.18 21.10 -24.16
N PRO A 116 5.45 22.40 -23.95
CA PRO A 116 5.43 23.05 -22.63
C PRO A 116 4.15 22.89 -21.77
N PRO A 117 2.91 22.89 -22.30
CA PRO A 117 1.74 22.62 -21.47
C PRO A 117 1.63 21.16 -21.04
N THR A 118 2.18 20.21 -21.81
CA THR A 118 2.21 18.80 -21.44
C THR A 118 3.15 18.57 -20.26
N THR A 119 4.31 19.23 -20.25
CA THR A 119 5.24 19.17 -19.10
C THR A 119 4.58 19.70 -17.83
N GLN A 120 3.90 20.85 -17.90
CA GLN A 120 3.20 21.43 -16.74
C GLN A 120 2.10 20.51 -16.20
N LEU A 121 1.32 19.87 -17.07
CA LEU A 121 0.30 18.92 -16.66
C LEU A 121 0.91 17.68 -15.99
N LEU A 122 1.99 17.13 -16.56
CA LEU A 122 2.70 16.00 -15.98
C LEU A 122 3.31 16.35 -14.61
N VAL A 123 3.86 17.55 -14.46
CA VAL A 123 4.39 18.04 -13.18
C VAL A 123 3.28 18.15 -12.14
N ALA A 124 2.15 18.78 -12.50
CA ALA A 124 1.01 18.90 -11.60
C ALA A 124 0.47 17.53 -11.18
N HIS A 125 0.36 16.59 -12.12
CA HIS A 125 -0.11 15.23 -11.83
C HIS A 125 0.89 14.45 -10.97
N THR A 126 2.18 14.52 -11.28
CA THR A 126 3.26 13.90 -10.50
C THR A 126 3.31 14.45 -9.08
N GLY A 127 3.17 15.77 -8.92
CA GLY A 127 3.10 16.42 -7.61
C GLY A 127 1.89 15.95 -6.79
N ALA A 128 0.71 15.84 -7.42
CA ALA A 128 -0.49 15.32 -6.76
C ALA A 128 -0.33 13.84 -6.35
N LEU A 129 0.27 13.01 -7.22
CA LEU A 129 0.56 11.61 -6.93
C LEU A 129 1.54 11.49 -5.76
N LEU A 130 2.62 12.28 -5.76
CA LEU A 130 3.62 12.29 -4.68
C LEU A 130 2.98 12.71 -3.34
N ALA A 131 2.16 13.76 -3.34
CA ALA A 131 1.44 14.17 -2.14
C ALA A 131 0.51 13.06 -1.63
N HIS A 132 -0.16 12.34 -2.53
CA HIS A 132 -1.01 11.22 -2.15
C HIS A 132 -0.20 10.04 -1.57
N VAL A 133 0.95 9.72 -2.17
CA VAL A 133 1.90 8.73 -1.64
C VAL A 133 2.40 9.12 -0.25
N LEU A 134 2.76 10.39 -0.04
CA LEU A 134 3.23 10.85 1.27
C LEU A 134 2.13 10.82 2.33
N ASN A 135 0.89 11.18 1.97
CA ASN A 135 -0.26 11.05 2.86
C ASN A 135 -0.52 9.58 3.21
N ALA A 136 -0.44 8.68 2.22
CA ALA A 136 -0.56 7.24 2.42
C ALA A 136 0.43 6.70 3.46
N LEU A 137 1.67 7.18 3.39
CA LEU A 137 2.74 6.81 4.32
C LEU A 137 2.57 7.47 5.69
N ALA A 138 2.07 8.72 5.72
CA ALA A 138 1.78 9.43 6.96
C ALA A 138 0.67 8.74 7.77
N ASP A 139 -0.35 8.20 7.11
CA ASP A 139 -1.48 7.50 7.76
C ASP A 139 -1.06 6.21 8.48
N LEU A 140 0.05 5.59 8.09
CA LEU A 140 0.58 4.42 8.77
C LEU A 140 1.28 4.76 10.08
N ARG A 141 1.66 6.02 10.26
CA ARG A 141 2.37 6.44 11.46
C ARG A 141 1.34 6.68 12.55
N PRO A 142 1.28 5.86 13.62
CA PRO A 142 0.38 6.13 14.71
C PRO A 142 0.75 7.46 15.36
N ALA A 143 -0.25 8.23 15.75
CA ALA A 143 -0.06 9.44 16.54
C ALA A 143 0.66 9.07 17.85
N THR A 144 1.93 9.41 17.96
CA THR A 144 2.78 9.10 19.11
C THR A 144 3.25 10.38 19.76
N VAL A 145 3.36 10.36 21.09
CA VAL A 145 4.01 11.45 21.84
C VAL A 145 5.45 11.62 21.35
N ALA A 146 5.96 12.87 21.34
CA ALA A 146 7.29 13.17 20.81
C ALA A 146 8.41 12.28 21.39
N SER A 147 8.32 11.90 22.67
CA SER A 147 9.27 11.01 23.33
C SER A 147 9.25 9.56 22.84
N MET A 148 8.19 9.13 22.14
CA MET A 148 8.02 7.79 21.59
C MET A 148 8.34 7.70 20.09
N GLN A 149 8.60 8.81 19.41
CA GLN A 149 8.90 8.82 17.97
C GLN A 149 10.13 7.97 17.62
N ASN A 150 11.15 7.97 18.50
CA ASN A 150 12.36 7.15 18.34
C ASN A 150 12.14 5.64 18.53
N ARG A 151 10.93 5.21 18.92
CA ARG A 151 10.60 3.79 19.12
C ARG A 151 9.90 3.17 17.92
N LEU A 152 9.52 3.97 16.93
CA LEU A 152 8.94 3.44 15.70
C LEU A 152 10.06 2.80 14.87
N SER A 153 9.78 1.60 14.37
CA SER A 153 10.68 0.95 13.42
C SER A 153 10.87 1.89 12.21
N PRO A 154 12.09 2.00 11.67
CA PRO A 154 12.28 2.61 10.36
C PRO A 154 11.34 1.97 9.35
N LEU A 155 10.85 2.79 8.43
CA LEU A 155 10.10 2.30 7.28
C LEU A 155 11.09 1.76 6.26
N ASN A 156 11.02 0.47 5.94
CA ASN A 156 11.83 -0.11 4.88
C ASN A 156 11.19 0.14 3.51
N TRP A 157 11.96 -0.02 2.43
CA TRP A 157 11.42 0.12 1.07
C TRP A 157 10.30 -0.90 0.80
N GLN A 158 10.38 -2.10 1.40
CA GLN A 158 9.31 -3.10 1.29
C GLN A 158 8.01 -2.61 1.92
N ASP A 159 8.10 -1.87 3.03
CA ASP A 159 6.94 -1.31 3.71
C ASP A 159 6.27 -0.25 2.82
N VAL A 160 7.06 0.60 2.16
CA VAL A 160 6.55 1.58 1.18
C VAL A 160 5.79 0.88 0.05
N VAL A 161 6.42 -0.11 -0.60
CA VAL A 161 5.82 -0.87 -1.70
C VAL A 161 4.53 -1.57 -1.25
N ASN A 162 4.55 -2.18 -0.06
CA ASN A 162 3.40 -2.87 0.53
C ASN A 162 2.21 -1.94 0.79
N VAL A 163 2.48 -0.71 1.20
CA VAL A 163 1.45 0.28 1.49
C VAL A 163 0.84 0.81 0.21
N LEU A 164 1.68 1.13 -0.78
CA LEU A 164 1.20 1.58 -2.08
C LEU A 164 0.36 0.50 -2.77
N ALA A 165 0.79 -0.76 -2.66
CA ALA A 165 0.05 -1.93 -3.07
C ALA A 165 -1.28 -2.07 -2.33
N ALA A 166 -1.28 -1.93 -1.00
CA ALA A 166 -2.48 -2.06 -0.18
C ALA A 166 -3.50 -0.95 -0.45
N GLN A 167 -3.04 0.29 -0.65
CA GLN A 167 -3.89 1.44 -0.92
C GLN A 167 -4.30 1.56 -2.39
N GLY A 168 -3.59 0.91 -3.31
CA GLY A 168 -3.93 0.88 -4.73
C GLY A 168 -3.76 2.26 -5.38
N VAL A 169 -2.79 3.03 -4.87
CA VAL A 169 -2.44 4.37 -5.38
C VAL A 169 -1.78 4.28 -6.75
N VAL A 170 -1.01 3.21 -6.96
CA VAL A 170 -0.18 3.00 -8.15
C VAL A 170 -0.60 1.69 -8.81
N ASP A 171 -0.46 1.62 -10.14
CA ASP A 171 -0.78 0.43 -10.91
C ASP A 171 0.12 -0.76 -10.55
N GLN A 172 -0.42 -1.97 -10.68
CA GLN A 172 0.26 -3.22 -10.37
C GLN A 172 1.53 -3.40 -11.19
N ALA A 173 1.53 -3.01 -12.46
CA ALA A 173 2.71 -3.14 -13.32
C ALA A 173 3.88 -2.29 -12.82
N ILE A 174 3.59 -1.06 -12.37
CA ILE A 174 4.60 -0.14 -11.84
C ILE A 174 5.15 -0.68 -10.51
N ILE A 175 4.27 -1.17 -9.63
CA ILE A 175 4.68 -1.73 -8.33
C ILE A 175 5.57 -2.97 -8.51
N SER A 176 5.24 -3.87 -9.45
CA SER A 176 6.08 -5.04 -9.74
C SER A 176 7.47 -4.65 -10.25
N ARG A 177 7.55 -3.67 -11.18
CA ARG A 177 8.84 -3.17 -11.68
C ARG A 177 9.65 -2.48 -10.59
N ALA A 178 8.98 -1.71 -9.73
CA ALA A 178 9.63 -1.03 -8.61
C ALA A 178 10.17 -2.02 -7.58
N ASP A 179 9.40 -3.06 -7.22
CA ASP A 179 9.82 -4.14 -6.33
C ASP A 179 11.04 -4.89 -6.90
N GLU A 180 11.01 -5.27 -8.18
CA GLU A 180 12.12 -5.93 -8.86
C GLU A 180 13.40 -5.07 -8.82
N ARG A 181 13.28 -3.79 -9.18
CA ARG A 181 14.41 -2.86 -9.22
C ARG A 181 14.97 -2.55 -7.82
N LEU A 182 14.11 -2.37 -6.81
CA LEU A 182 14.54 -2.13 -5.44
C LEU A 182 15.18 -3.38 -4.83
N ARG A 183 14.69 -4.57 -5.18
CA ARG A 183 15.31 -5.83 -4.78
C ARG A 183 16.71 -6.00 -5.36
N ASP A 184 16.88 -5.65 -6.63
CA ASP A 184 18.19 -5.68 -7.29
C ASP A 184 19.19 -4.74 -6.61
N MET A 185 18.76 -3.51 -6.28
CA MET A 185 19.63 -2.51 -5.65
C MET A 185 19.97 -2.80 -4.18
N TYR A 186 18.97 -3.13 -3.37
CA TYR A 186 19.15 -3.22 -1.92
C TYR A 186 19.38 -4.64 -1.42
N GLY A 187 19.12 -5.64 -2.25
CA GLY A 187 19.05 -7.04 -1.81
C GLY A 187 17.84 -7.26 -0.88
N GLY A 188 17.18 -8.41 -1.02
CA GLY A 188 16.10 -8.75 -0.11
C GLY A 188 15.39 -10.04 -0.51
N PRO A 189 14.82 -10.77 0.47
CA PRO A 189 14.00 -11.92 0.16
C PRO A 189 12.78 -11.48 -0.66
N PRO A 190 12.30 -12.31 -1.60
CA PRO A 190 11.12 -12.00 -2.37
C PRO A 190 9.89 -11.95 -1.45
N ASP A 191 9.35 -10.75 -1.19
CA ASP A 191 8.08 -10.61 -0.49
C ASP A 191 6.92 -10.72 -1.48
N ALA A 192 6.61 -11.95 -1.87
CA ALA A 192 5.50 -12.28 -2.77
C ALA A 192 4.13 -11.82 -2.25
N LYS A 193 4.03 -11.39 -0.98
CA LYS A 193 2.78 -11.01 -0.35
C LYS A 193 2.27 -9.66 -0.85
N ALA A 194 3.14 -8.74 -1.28
CA ALA A 194 2.75 -7.42 -1.78
C ALA A 194 1.87 -7.52 -3.03
N VAL A 195 2.38 -8.23 -4.03
CA VAL A 195 1.75 -8.42 -5.34
C VAL A 195 0.49 -9.25 -5.21
N GLU A 196 0.49 -10.29 -4.39
CA GLU A 196 -0.71 -11.11 -4.19
C GLU A 196 -1.82 -10.31 -3.49
N ARG A 197 -1.49 -9.45 -2.51
CA ARG A 197 -2.49 -8.55 -1.89
C ARG A 197 -3.14 -7.62 -2.91
N MET A 198 -2.36 -7.04 -3.83
CA MET A 198 -2.92 -6.24 -4.92
C MET A 198 -3.85 -7.05 -5.81
N ARG A 199 -3.41 -8.25 -6.24
CA ARG A 199 -4.19 -9.10 -7.13
C ARG A 199 -5.54 -9.49 -6.51
N VAL A 200 -5.53 -9.86 -5.24
CA VAL A 200 -6.75 -10.17 -4.48
C VAL A 200 -7.67 -8.94 -4.39
N ARG A 201 -7.11 -7.76 -4.13
CA ARG A 201 -7.90 -6.52 -4.05
C ARG A 201 -8.45 -6.09 -5.40
N ALA A 202 -7.66 -6.17 -6.47
CA ALA A 202 -8.09 -5.87 -7.83
C ALA A 202 -9.23 -6.80 -8.25
N SER A 203 -9.12 -8.10 -7.97
CA SER A 203 -10.18 -9.07 -8.22
C SER A 203 -11.44 -8.77 -7.39
N ALA A 204 -11.29 -8.42 -6.11
CA ALA A 204 -12.41 -8.05 -5.25
C ALA A 204 -13.11 -6.77 -5.73
N LYS A 205 -12.34 -5.74 -6.12
CA LYS A 205 -12.85 -4.49 -6.69
C LYS A 205 -13.61 -4.76 -7.99
N ALA A 206 -13.05 -5.55 -8.90
CA ALA A 206 -13.71 -5.92 -10.15
C ALA A 206 -15.04 -6.65 -9.91
N LYS A 207 -15.09 -7.60 -8.96
CA LYS A 207 -16.33 -8.28 -8.56
C LYS A 207 -17.36 -7.31 -8.00
N TYR A 208 -16.94 -6.38 -7.14
CA TYR A 208 -17.83 -5.38 -6.56
C TYR A 208 -18.38 -4.42 -7.63
N THR A 209 -17.53 -3.94 -8.54
CA THR A 209 -17.95 -3.09 -9.65
C THR A 209 -18.96 -3.81 -10.55
N ALA A 210 -18.71 -5.09 -10.88
CA ALA A 210 -19.64 -5.89 -11.68
C ALA A 210 -20.99 -6.12 -10.99
N LEU A 211 -21.00 -6.32 -9.66
CA LEU A 211 -22.24 -6.43 -8.88
C LEU A 211 -23.00 -5.10 -8.82
N THR A 212 -22.28 -3.98 -8.70
CA THR A 212 -22.89 -2.66 -8.63
C THR A 212 -23.49 -2.28 -9.99
N SER A 213 -22.79 -2.53 -11.10
CA SER A 213 -23.33 -2.27 -12.44
C SER A 213 -24.57 -3.11 -12.74
N ALA A 214 -24.55 -4.40 -12.35
CA ALA A 214 -25.72 -5.26 -12.50
C ALA A 214 -26.94 -4.77 -11.69
N TYR A 215 -26.72 -4.14 -10.54
CA TYR A 215 -27.80 -3.55 -9.73
C TYR A 215 -28.36 -2.26 -10.36
N ASP A 216 -27.49 -1.42 -10.92
CA ASP A 216 -27.91 -0.21 -11.63
C ASP A 216 -28.75 -0.53 -12.88
N ASP A 217 -28.40 -1.58 -13.62
CA ASP A 217 -29.18 -2.04 -14.78
C ASP A 217 -30.61 -2.48 -14.38
N VAL A 218 -30.75 -3.22 -13.27
CA VAL A 218 -32.07 -3.66 -12.74
C VAL A 218 -32.93 -2.48 -12.29
N LEU A 219 -32.33 -1.45 -11.69
CA LEU A 219 -33.04 -0.22 -11.30
C LEU A 219 -33.54 0.59 -12.50
N ILE A 220 -32.81 0.57 -13.63
CA ILE A 220 -33.21 1.28 -14.85
C ILE A 220 -34.34 0.53 -15.58
N GLU A 221 -34.27 -0.80 -15.67
CA GLU A 221 -35.32 -1.62 -16.29
C GLU A 221 -36.66 -1.52 -15.54
N SER A 222 -36.62 -1.52 -14.20
CA SER A 222 -37.83 -1.39 -13.38
C SER A 222 -38.51 -0.02 -13.50
N ASN A 223 -37.77 1.04 -13.83
CA ASN A 223 -38.33 2.39 -14.02
C ASN A 223 -38.86 2.63 -15.44
N THR A 224 -38.39 1.88 -16.43
CA THR A 224 -38.82 2.02 -17.84
C THR A 224 -40.06 1.16 -18.18
N GLY A 225 -40.33 0.10 -17.43
CA GLY A 225 -41.52 -0.76 -17.59
C GLY A 225 -42.87 -0.11 -17.25
N LEU A 226 -42.89 1.05 -16.57
CA LEU A 226 -44.13 1.72 -16.12
C LEU A 226 -44.73 2.73 -17.11
N ARG A 227 -44.13 2.93 -18.31
CA ARG A 227 -44.65 3.86 -19.34
C ARG A 227 -45.41 3.21 -20.50
N GLY A 228 -45.65 1.90 -20.47
CA GLY A 228 -46.21 1.14 -21.59
C GLY A 228 -47.74 0.91 -21.61
N ILE A 229 -48.52 1.47 -20.68
CA ILE A 229 -49.96 1.20 -20.57
C ILE A 229 -50.74 2.51 -20.65
N ASN A 230 -50.95 3.08 -21.85
CA ASN A 230 -52.05 4.00 -22.16
C ASN A 230 -52.04 4.39 -23.66
N THR A 231 -52.37 3.44 -24.54
CA THR A 231 -52.84 3.75 -25.91
C THR A 231 -54.02 2.86 -26.28
N CYS A 232 -55.07 2.88 -25.45
CA CYS A 232 -56.37 2.34 -25.82
C CYS A 232 -57.41 3.45 -25.78
N GLY A 233 -57.97 3.77 -26.94
CA GLY A 233 -59.27 4.45 -27.05
C GLY A 233 -59.22 5.88 -27.59
N GLY A 234 -59.52 6.02 -28.88
CA GLY A 234 -59.69 7.31 -29.55
C GLY A 234 -60.34 7.16 -30.92
N SER A 235 -61.51 6.53 -30.93
CA SER A 235 -62.35 6.28 -32.09
C SER A 235 -62.78 7.56 -32.83
N SER A 236 -63.00 7.38 -34.14
CA SER A 236 -64.07 8.04 -34.92
C SER A 236 -63.90 9.52 -35.27
N LEU A 237 -63.85 9.82 -36.58
CA LEU A 237 -64.96 10.52 -37.25
C LEU A 237 -64.72 10.59 -38.77
N LYS A 238 -65.65 9.97 -39.51
CA LYS A 238 -65.90 10.14 -40.94
C LYS A 238 -66.57 11.51 -41.19
N GLY A 239 -66.13 12.23 -42.21
CA GLY A 239 -66.91 13.23 -42.97
C GLY A 239 -66.11 13.56 -44.23
N LYS A 240 -66.50 13.17 -45.46
CA LYS A 240 -67.64 13.64 -46.29
C LYS A 240 -67.80 15.17 -46.25
N SER A 241 -67.18 15.87 -47.20
CA SER A 241 -67.83 16.30 -48.44
C SER A 241 -66.82 16.85 -49.43
#